data_AF-A0A442W6M5-F1
#
_entry.id   AF-A0A442W6M5-F1
#
_cell.length_a   1.000
_cell.length_b   1.000
_cell.length_c   1.000
_cell.angle_alpha   90.00
_cell.angle_beta   90.00
_cell.angle_gamma   90.00
#
_symmetry.space_group_name_H-M   'P 1'
#
loop_
_entity.id
_entity.type
_entity.pdbx_description
1 polymer ?
#
loop_
_entity_poly.entity_id
_entity_poly.type
_entity_poly.pdbx_seq_one_letter_code
_entity_poly.pdbx_strand_id
1 'polypeptide(L)'
;MFRHTALAALCVVAGSASAGELTARQGGTVDLGNFHGVVYYTEADDGYRVVTTMAAGEENLPVRFVATLSEGQAFVISVPGALAGAGQALEISRAKGKLVVAEVESTQ
;
A
#
# COMPACT_ATOMS: atom_id res chain seq x y z
N MET A 1 42.59 1.74 -36.65
CA MET A 1 41.82 0.69 -35.94
C MET A 1 40.93 1.38 -34.92
N PHE A 2 39.66 1.62 -35.25
CA PHE A 2 38.74 2.38 -34.39
C PHE A 2 38.10 1.44 -33.35
N ARG A 3 38.21 1.82 -32.07
CA ARG A 3 37.68 1.07 -30.93
C ARG A 3 36.24 1.53 -30.70
N HIS A 4 35.27 0.62 -30.81
CA HIS A 4 33.87 0.92 -30.53
C HIS A 4 33.55 0.58 -29.06
N THR A 5 33.35 1.61 -28.25
CA THR A 5 32.77 1.48 -26.91
C THR A 5 31.25 1.45 -27.04
N ALA A 6 30.63 0.28 -26.83
CA ALA A 6 29.19 0.15 -26.77
C ALA A 6 28.71 0.55 -25.36
N LEU A 7 27.88 1.59 -25.27
CA LEU A 7 27.22 2.01 -24.03
C LEU A 7 25.85 1.33 -23.97
N ALA A 8 25.68 0.37 -23.04
CA ALA A 8 24.41 -0.30 -22.82
C ALA A 8 23.47 0.61 -22.01
N ALA A 9 22.32 0.97 -22.58
CA ALA A 9 21.27 1.71 -21.88
C ALA A 9 20.46 0.76 -20.99
N LEU A 10 20.47 1.00 -19.68
CA LEU A 10 19.65 0.29 -18.70
C LEU A 10 18.26 0.93 -18.66
N CYS A 11 17.29 0.33 -19.35
CA CYS A 11 15.88 0.73 -19.23
C CYS A 11 15.33 0.22 -17.89
N VAL A 12 15.14 1.12 -16.92
CA VAL A 12 14.36 0.86 -15.71
C VAL A 12 12.89 0.80 -16.14
N VAL A 13 12.31 -0.41 -16.13
CA VAL A 13 10.86 -0.58 -16.29
C VAL A 13 10.22 -0.11 -14.98
N ALA A 14 9.72 1.11 -14.94
CA ALA A 14 8.85 1.55 -13.86
C ALA A 14 7.54 0.74 -13.96
N GLY A 15 7.37 -0.23 -13.07
CA GLY A 15 6.11 -0.95 -12.92
C GLY A 15 4.99 0.05 -12.64
N SER A 16 3.91 0.01 -13.43
CA SER A 16 2.74 0.82 -13.19
C SER A 16 2.04 0.32 -11.92
N ALA A 17 2.34 0.94 -10.78
CA ALA A 17 1.56 0.75 -9.56
C ALA A 17 0.15 1.33 -9.81
N SER A 18 -0.83 0.44 -9.96
CA SER A 18 -2.24 0.85 -10.07
C SER A 18 -2.74 1.17 -8.67
N ALA A 19 -2.75 2.46 -8.32
CA ALA A 19 -3.27 2.93 -7.05
C ALA A 19 -4.75 3.32 -7.20
N GLY A 20 -5.62 2.73 -6.39
CA GLY A 20 -7.03 3.09 -6.32
C GLY A 20 -7.23 4.35 -5.48
N GLU A 21 -8.05 5.29 -5.97
CA GLU A 21 -8.45 6.46 -5.20
C GLU A 21 -9.73 6.15 -4.40
N LEU A 22 -9.78 6.61 -3.15
CA LEU A 22 -10.95 6.47 -2.28
C LEU A 22 -11.61 7.81 -1.97
N THR A 23 -12.93 7.85 -2.11
CA THR A 23 -13.75 8.98 -1.65
C THR A 23 -14.07 8.79 -0.16
N ALA A 24 -14.26 9.88 0.58
CA ALA A 24 -14.58 9.82 2.01
C ALA A 24 -15.82 8.95 2.25
N ARG A 25 -15.72 8.06 3.25
CA ARG A 25 -16.74 7.03 3.59
C ARG A 25 -17.05 6.00 2.50
N GLN A 26 -16.43 6.09 1.32
CA GLN A 26 -16.44 5.00 0.35
C GLN A 26 -15.33 4.03 0.75
N GLY A 27 -15.71 2.78 1.05
CA GLY A 27 -14.74 1.73 1.35
C GLY A 27 -14.05 1.21 0.09
N GLY A 28 -12.77 0.91 0.21
CA GLY A 28 -11.98 0.19 -0.80
C GLY A 28 -11.64 -1.20 -0.30
N THR A 29 -11.62 -2.18 -1.20
CA THR A 29 -11.11 -3.51 -0.91
C THR A 29 -9.58 -3.47 -0.90
N VAL A 30 -8.99 -4.20 0.04
CA VAL A 30 -7.53 -4.39 0.11
C VAL A 30 -7.21 -5.86 0.29
N ASP A 31 -6.14 -6.28 -0.39
CA ASP A 31 -5.60 -7.64 -0.34
C ASP A 31 -4.13 -7.54 0.07
N LEU A 32 -3.71 -8.35 1.04
CA LEU A 32 -2.35 -8.42 1.54
C LEU A 32 -1.99 -9.87 1.87
N GLY A 33 -1.49 -10.59 0.87
CA GLY A 33 -1.31 -12.04 0.96
C GLY A 33 -2.63 -12.75 1.21
N ASN A 34 -2.72 -13.52 2.30
CA ASN A 34 -3.95 -14.22 2.69
C ASN A 34 -4.94 -13.32 3.46
N PHE A 35 -4.60 -12.05 3.69
CA PHE A 35 -5.47 -11.11 4.38
C PHE A 35 -6.32 -10.36 3.37
N HIS A 36 -7.63 -10.41 3.57
CA HIS A 36 -8.62 -9.67 2.79
C HIS A 36 -9.32 -8.67 3.70
N GLY A 37 -9.60 -7.49 3.20
CA GLY A 37 -10.15 -6.44 4.04
C GLY A 37 -10.75 -5.26 3.30
N VAL A 38 -11.14 -4.29 4.12
CA VAL A 38 -11.66 -3.01 3.67
C VAL A 38 -10.92 -1.87 4.34
N VAL A 39 -10.70 -0.80 3.60
CA VAL A 39 -10.16 0.46 4.09
C VAL A 39 -11.13 1.58 3.77
N TYR A 40 -11.33 2.47 4.74
CA TYR A 40 -12.09 3.70 4.54
C TYR A 40 -11.50 4.81 5.40
N TYR A 41 -11.91 6.05 5.12
CA TYR A 41 -11.57 7.18 5.99
C TYR A 41 -12.77 8.09 6.26
N THR A 42 -12.65 8.82 7.36
CA THR A 42 -13.46 9.98 7.67
C THR A 42 -12.56 11.20 7.84
N GLU A 43 -13.08 12.37 7.53
CA GLU A 43 -12.45 13.63 7.93
C GLU A 43 -12.46 13.75 9.46
N ALA A 44 -11.34 14.19 10.04
CA ALA A 44 -11.14 14.51 11.44
C ALA A 44 -10.42 15.86 11.54
N ASP A 45 -10.43 16.48 12.72
CA ASP A 45 -9.88 17.83 12.93
C ASP A 45 -8.38 17.94 12.57
N ASP A 46 -7.65 16.84 12.72
CA ASP A 46 -6.21 16.71 12.53
C ASP A 46 -5.82 15.89 11.27
N GLY A 47 -6.79 15.45 10.47
CA GLY A 47 -6.52 14.81 9.19
C GLY A 47 -7.54 13.78 8.73
N TYR A 48 -7.09 12.76 8.01
CA TYR A 48 -7.94 11.63 7.62
C TYR A 48 -7.80 10.53 8.65
N ARG A 49 -8.89 10.24 9.36
CA ARG A 49 -8.95 9.08 10.23
C ARG A 49 -9.22 7.86 9.38
N VAL A 50 -8.16 7.14 9.07
CA VAL A 50 -8.17 5.92 8.25
C VAL A 50 -8.43 4.72 9.14
N VAL A 51 -9.32 3.85 8.70
CA VAL A 51 -9.62 2.57 9.33
C VAL A 51 -9.45 1.47 8.29
N THR A 52 -8.56 0.53 8.57
CA THR A 52 -8.36 -0.67 7.76
C THR A 52 -8.72 -1.88 8.62
N THR A 53 -9.64 -2.72 8.14
CA THR A 53 -10.03 -3.96 8.82
C THR A 53 -9.79 -5.13 7.89
N MET A 54 -9.03 -6.12 8.34
CA MET A 54 -8.67 -7.29 7.52
C MET A 54 -8.61 -8.57 8.36
N ALA A 55 -8.86 -9.71 7.71
CA ALA A 55 -8.79 -11.03 8.31
C ALA A 55 -8.13 -12.01 7.33
N ALA A 56 -7.49 -13.06 7.86
CA ALA A 56 -6.89 -14.12 7.06
C ALA A 56 -7.96 -15.13 6.57
N GLY A 57 -8.93 -14.67 5.77
CA GLY A 57 -10.11 -15.44 5.38
C GLY A 57 -11.26 -15.37 6.40
N GLU A 58 -12.41 -15.97 6.05
CA GLU A 58 -13.71 -15.74 6.71
C GLU A 58 -13.80 -16.26 8.15
N GLU A 59 -13.07 -17.32 8.48
CA GLU A 59 -13.10 -17.97 9.80
C GLU A 59 -12.16 -17.31 10.82
N ASN A 60 -11.32 -16.37 10.39
CA ASN A 60 -10.30 -15.74 11.22
C ASN A 60 -10.80 -14.43 11.84
N LEU A 61 -10.39 -14.17 13.08
CA LEU A 61 -10.76 -12.93 13.75
C LEU A 61 -10.15 -11.71 13.03
N PRO A 62 -10.95 -10.67 12.73
CA PRO A 62 -10.45 -9.49 12.04
C PRO A 62 -9.56 -8.63 12.94
N VAL A 63 -8.52 -8.04 12.34
CA VAL A 63 -7.67 -7.03 12.96
C VAL A 63 -8.00 -5.67 12.38
N ARG A 64 -8.15 -4.66 13.26
CA ARG A 64 -8.46 -3.28 12.89
C ARG A 64 -7.28 -2.37 13.18
N PHE A 65 -6.76 -1.73 12.14
CA PHE A 65 -5.75 -0.69 12.19
C PHE A 65 -6.42 0.68 12.09
N VAL A 66 -5.97 1.62 12.92
CA VAL A 66 -6.48 2.99 12.93
C VAL A 66 -5.31 3.96 12.99
N ALA A 67 -5.28 4.89 12.05
CA ALA A 67 -4.31 5.98 12.02
C ALA A 67 -4.99 7.27 11.58
N THR A 68 -4.51 8.41 12.08
CA THR A 68 -4.84 9.72 11.51
C THR A 68 -3.69 10.16 10.62
N LEU A 69 -3.98 10.47 9.36
CA LEU A 69 -3.01 10.96 8.38
C LEU A 69 -3.23 12.46 8.08
N SER A 70 -2.24 13.27 8.45
CA SER A 70 -2.04 14.58 7.85
C SER A 70 -1.62 14.46 6.38
N GLU A 71 -1.72 15.55 5.63
CA GLU A 71 -1.31 15.59 4.23
C GLU A 71 0.17 15.20 4.06
N GLY A 72 0.47 14.29 3.13
CA GLY A 72 1.82 13.77 2.89
C GLY A 72 2.27 12.66 3.83
N GLN A 73 1.45 12.25 4.81
CA GLN A 73 1.76 11.13 5.68
C GLN A 73 1.28 9.79 5.10
N ALA A 74 1.97 8.73 5.50
CA ALA A 74 1.67 7.36 5.12
C ALA A 74 1.93 6.42 6.30
N PHE A 75 1.32 5.23 6.24
CA PHE A 75 1.72 4.09 7.04
C PHE A 75 1.74 2.83 6.18
N VAL A 76 2.49 1.83 6.63
CA VAL A 76 2.65 0.55 5.94
C VAL A 76 2.12 -0.57 6.83
N ILE A 77 1.33 -1.46 6.24
CA ILE A 77 0.98 -2.76 6.83
C ILE A 77 1.75 -3.81 6.04
N SER A 78 2.50 -4.68 6.73
CA SER A 78 3.22 -5.76 6.07
C SER A 78 2.90 -7.12 6.71
N VAL A 79 3.02 -8.15 5.89
CA VAL A 79 2.96 -9.55 6.30
C VAL A 79 4.27 -10.23 5.90
N PRO A 80 4.83 -11.10 6.77
CA PRO A 80 6.03 -11.84 6.41
C PRO A 80 5.76 -12.79 5.25
N GLY A 81 6.78 -12.99 4.40
CA GLY A 81 6.76 -14.03 3.38
C GLY A 81 6.93 -15.43 3.99
N ALA A 82 6.80 -16.46 3.16
CA ALA A 82 7.21 -17.82 3.51
C ALA A 82 8.71 -17.88 3.84
N LEU A 83 9.20 -19.00 4.41
CA LEU A 83 10.65 -19.16 4.65
C LEU A 83 11.44 -18.86 3.36
N ALA A 84 12.32 -17.85 3.43
CA ALA A 84 13.13 -17.31 2.32
C ALA A 84 12.36 -16.60 1.18
N GLY A 85 11.07 -16.30 1.34
CA GLY A 85 10.29 -15.48 0.41
C GLY A 85 10.22 -14.00 0.83
N ALA A 86 10.04 -13.11 -0.14
CA ALA A 86 9.79 -11.69 0.13
C ALA A 86 8.43 -11.51 0.85
N GLY A 87 8.39 -10.63 1.84
CA GLY A 87 7.14 -10.19 2.45
C GLY A 87 6.33 -9.31 1.49
N GLN A 88 5.05 -9.16 1.80
CA GLN A 88 4.17 -8.24 1.09
C GLN A 88 3.85 -7.06 1.97
N ALA A 89 3.67 -5.89 1.36
CA ALA A 89 3.34 -4.69 2.08
C ALA A 89 2.33 -3.82 1.33
N LEU A 90 1.49 -3.14 2.10
CA LEU A 90 0.50 -2.19 1.64
C LEU A 90 0.83 -0.83 2.26
N GLU A 91 1.13 0.16 1.43
CA GLU A 91 1.21 1.55 1.85
C GLU A 91 -0.16 2.21 1.71
N ILE A 92 -0.57 2.91 2.78
CA ILE A 92 -1.75 3.74 2.79
C ILE A 92 -1.30 5.17 3.08
N SER A 93 -1.51 6.06 2.13
CA SER A 93 -1.01 7.44 2.19
C SER A 93 -2.12 8.46 1.92
N ARG A 94 -1.97 9.65 2.50
CA ARG A 94 -2.77 10.81 2.16
C ARG A 94 -1.98 11.71 1.24
N ALA A 95 -2.43 11.85 0.00
CA ALA A 95 -1.78 12.66 -1.01
C ALA A 95 -2.79 13.41 -1.88
N LYS A 96 -2.54 14.71 -2.07
CA LYS A 96 -3.36 15.63 -2.86
C LYS A 96 -4.82 15.65 -2.42
N GLY A 97 -5.06 15.59 -1.10
CA GLY A 97 -6.41 15.54 -0.53
C GLY A 97 -7.17 14.25 -0.87
N LYS A 98 -6.46 13.16 -1.16
CA LYS A 98 -7.03 11.84 -1.41
C LYS A 98 -6.35 10.80 -0.53
N LEU A 99 -7.09 9.74 -0.21
CA LEU A 99 -6.49 8.53 0.32
C LEU A 99 -6.05 7.65 -0.85
N VAL A 100 -4.79 7.25 -0.85
CA VAL A 100 -4.15 6.42 -1.87
C VAL A 100 -3.71 5.12 -1.20
N VAL A 101 -3.97 4.01 -1.89
CA VAL A 101 -3.58 2.67 -1.43
C VAL A 101 -2.72 2.04 -2.52
N ALA A 102 -1.54 1.58 -2.15
CA ALA A 102 -0.58 1.00 -3.08
C ALA A 102 0.11 -0.23 -2.46
N GLU A 103 0.27 -1.28 -3.27
CA GLU A 103 1.18 -2.37 -2.94
C GLU A 103 2.62 -1.86 -3.06
N VAL A 104 3.44 -2.15 -2.06
CA VAL A 104 4.86 -1.77 -2.00
C VAL A 104 5.70 -2.99 -1.62
N GLU A 105 6.97 -2.99 -2.00
CA GLU A 105 7.87 -4.03 -1.52
C GLU A 105 8.04 -3.92 -0.01
N SER A 106 7.97 -5.05 0.69
CA SER A 106 8.25 -5.08 2.13
C SER A 106 9.70 -4.69 2.35
N THR A 107 9.92 -3.50 2.90
CA THR A 107 11.25 -3.06 3.36
C THR A 107 11.55 -3.84 4.65
N GLN A 108 12.13 -5.03 4.52
CA GLN A 108 12.63 -5.83 5.63
C GLN A 108 14.16 -5.66 5.75
#